data_AF-W7Z467-F1
#
_entry.id   AF-W7Z467-F1
#
_cell.length_a   1.000
_cell.length_b   1.000
_cell.length_c   1.000
_cell.angle_alpha   90.00
_cell.angle_beta   90.00
_cell.angle_gamma   90.00
#
_symmetry.space_group_name_H-M   'P 1'
#
loop_
_entity.id
_entity.type
_entity.pdbx_description
1 polymer ?
#
loop_
_entity_poly.entity_id
_entity_poly.type
_entity_poly.pdbx_seq_one_letter_code
_entity_poly.pdbx_strand_id
1 'polypeptide(L)'
;MPGTNHQELDLSSSARDESRKAFGIWTDGDGRCVFPEKITVGDNSVIGYNTTILAHEYLIDEYRLGEVIIGERVLIGANTTILPGVTIGDGAVVAAGSVVHKDVEAGAFVGGNPLRVIERN
;
A
#
# COMPACT_ATOMS: atom_id res chain seq x y z
N MET A 1 -34.95 -10.94 -4.54
CA MET A 1 -33.52 -10.82 -4.87
C MET A 1 -32.89 -12.16 -4.54
N PRO A 2 -32.54 -13.02 -5.51
CA PRO A 2 -31.99 -14.34 -5.22
C PRO A 2 -30.52 -14.23 -4.82
N GLY A 3 -30.09 -15.14 -3.94
CA GLY A 3 -28.87 -15.06 -3.14
C GLY A 3 -27.56 -15.24 -3.91
N THR A 4 -26.51 -14.61 -3.39
CA THR A 4 -25.14 -14.74 -3.87
C THR A 4 -24.57 -16.07 -3.43
N ASN A 5 -24.35 -16.96 -4.40
CA ASN A 5 -23.60 -18.20 -4.23
C ASN A 5 -22.17 -17.89 -3.79
N HIS A 6 -21.76 -18.49 -2.68
CA HIS A 6 -20.36 -18.57 -2.29
C HIS A 6 -19.65 -19.57 -3.21
N GLN A 7 -18.70 -19.09 -4.03
CA GLN A 7 -17.69 -19.96 -4.61
C GLN A 7 -16.36 -19.66 -3.93
N GLU A 8 -15.90 -20.64 -3.17
CA GLU A 8 -14.57 -20.71 -2.59
C GLU A 8 -13.58 -20.95 -3.74
N LEU A 9 -12.63 -20.04 -3.94
CA LEU A 9 -11.60 -20.20 -4.96
C LEU A 9 -10.49 -21.09 -4.39
N ASP A 10 -10.36 -22.29 -4.95
CA ASP A 10 -9.33 -23.27 -4.61
C ASP A 10 -7.94 -22.74 -5.00
N LEU A 11 -7.16 -22.38 -3.97
CA LEU A 11 -5.79 -21.87 -4.07
C LEU A 11 -4.73 -22.98 -4.27
N SER A 12 -5.12 -24.23 -4.52
CA SER A 12 -4.16 -25.33 -4.73
C SER A 12 -3.42 -25.29 -6.08
N SER A 13 -3.85 -24.46 -7.02
CA SER A 13 -3.32 -24.44 -8.40
C SER A 13 -2.36 -23.29 -8.75
N SER A 14 -2.25 -22.25 -7.91
CA SER A 14 -1.32 -21.13 -8.16
C SER A 14 0.07 -21.30 -7.54
N ALA A 15 0.36 -22.47 -6.96
CA ALA A 15 1.59 -22.75 -6.21
C ALA A 15 2.79 -23.20 -7.09
N ARG A 16 2.92 -22.70 -8.33
CA ARG A 16 4.06 -23.05 -9.22
C ARG A 16 4.62 -21.85 -9.99
N ASP A 17 5.02 -20.80 -9.29
CA ASP A 17 6.10 -19.91 -9.73
C ASP A 17 6.74 -19.28 -8.48
N GLU A 18 7.89 -19.82 -8.06
CA GLU A 18 8.63 -19.40 -6.86
C GLU A 18 9.44 -18.11 -7.06
N SER A 19 9.19 -17.34 -8.14
CA SER A 19 9.89 -16.09 -8.37
C SER A 19 8.93 -14.95 -8.70
N ARG A 20 8.73 -14.08 -7.70
CA ARG A 20 8.26 -12.69 -7.83
C ARG A 20 6.74 -12.51 -8.01
N LYS A 21 6.11 -11.93 -6.98
CA LYS A 21 5.34 -10.65 -7.02
C LYS A 21 4.61 -10.45 -5.68
N ALA A 22 4.51 -9.19 -5.27
CA ALA A 22 4.00 -8.75 -3.96
C ALA A 22 2.60 -9.33 -3.63
N PHE A 23 2.43 -9.81 -2.41
CA PHE A 23 1.16 -10.29 -1.86
C PHE A 23 0.70 -9.39 -0.72
N GLY A 24 -0.49 -8.80 -0.87
CA GLY A 24 -1.17 -8.00 0.16
C GLY A 24 -1.75 -6.67 -0.31
N ILE A 25 -2.52 -6.64 -1.40
CA ILE A 25 -3.34 -5.46 -1.74
C ILE A 25 -4.77 -5.76 -1.29
N TRP A 26 -5.25 -5.09 -0.22
CA TRP A 26 -6.68 -5.05 0.06
C TRP A 26 -7.29 -3.93 -0.78
N THR A 27 -8.46 -4.21 -1.27
CA THR A 27 -9.23 -3.38 -2.19
C THR A 27 -10.59 -3.15 -1.56
N ASP A 28 -11.40 -2.22 -2.06
CA ASP A 28 -12.76 -2.02 -1.52
C ASP A 28 -13.59 -3.33 -1.53
N GLY A 29 -14.79 -3.34 -0.94
CA GLY A 29 -15.63 -4.54 -0.87
C GLY A 29 -15.91 -5.26 -2.20
N ASP A 30 -15.56 -4.64 -3.33
CA ASP A 30 -15.65 -5.14 -4.71
C ASP A 30 -14.28 -5.48 -5.36
N GLY A 31 -13.18 -5.50 -4.61
CA GLY A 31 -11.92 -5.97 -5.15
C GLY A 31 -11.13 -4.92 -5.96
N ARG A 32 -11.49 -3.62 -5.93
CA ARG A 32 -10.88 -2.60 -6.79
C ARG A 32 -9.81 -1.77 -6.09
N CYS A 33 -8.60 -1.79 -6.67
CA CYS A 33 -7.67 -0.68 -6.55
C CYS A 33 -8.31 0.49 -7.29
N VAL A 34 -8.54 1.60 -6.61
CA VAL A 34 -9.20 2.76 -7.21
C VAL A 34 -8.08 3.66 -7.75
N PHE A 35 -7.89 3.64 -9.08
CA PHE A 35 -6.78 4.25 -9.85
C PHE A 35 -5.41 3.54 -9.73
N PRO A 36 -5.29 2.25 -10.12
CA PRO A 36 -4.00 1.55 -10.14
C PRO A 36 -2.95 2.24 -11.03
N GLU A 37 -3.37 3.01 -12.03
CA GLU A 37 -2.48 3.75 -12.93
C GLU A 37 -1.67 4.86 -12.24
N LYS A 38 -2.04 5.27 -11.01
CA LYS A 38 -1.36 6.32 -10.23
C LYS A 38 -0.55 5.79 -9.06
N ILE A 39 -0.45 4.47 -8.92
CA ILE A 39 0.32 3.81 -7.87
C ILE A 39 1.44 3.03 -8.54
N THR A 40 2.68 3.40 -8.23
CA THR A 40 3.87 2.67 -8.68
C THR A 40 4.53 1.99 -7.49
N VAL A 41 4.89 0.72 -7.64
CA VAL A 41 5.61 -0.05 -6.62
C VAL A 41 6.86 -0.66 -7.24
N GLY A 42 8.02 -0.33 -6.68
CA GLY A 42 9.32 -0.83 -7.11
C GLY A 42 9.55 -2.30 -6.77
N ASP A 43 10.59 -2.86 -7.38
CA ASP A 43 10.93 -4.27 -7.25
C ASP A 43 11.30 -4.65 -5.80
N ASN A 44 10.94 -5.87 -5.42
CA ASN A 44 11.22 -6.46 -4.10
C ASN A 44 10.65 -5.67 -2.90
N SER A 45 9.61 -4.87 -3.13
CA SER A 45 8.89 -4.18 -2.07
C SER A 45 7.76 -5.05 -1.51
N VAL A 46 7.50 -4.91 -0.21
CA VAL A 46 6.49 -5.67 0.53
C VAL A 46 5.41 -4.71 1.04
N ILE A 47 4.15 -5.04 0.74
CA ILE A 47 2.99 -4.32 1.24
C ILE A 47 2.32 -5.19 2.30
N GLY A 48 2.33 -4.72 3.55
CA GLY A 48 1.74 -5.42 4.68
C GLY A 48 0.22 -5.55 4.53
N TYR A 49 -0.33 -6.63 5.08
CA TYR A 49 -1.77 -6.89 5.05
C TYR A 49 -2.60 -5.70 5.58
N ASN A 50 -3.82 -5.54 5.03
CA ASN A 50 -4.74 -4.46 5.41
C ASN A 50 -4.15 -3.04 5.26
N THR A 51 -3.22 -2.85 4.32
CA THR A 51 -2.71 -1.52 3.97
C THR A 51 -3.62 -0.87 2.92
N THR A 52 -3.89 0.42 3.10
CA THR A 52 -4.64 1.25 2.16
C THR A 52 -3.69 2.22 1.46
N ILE A 53 -3.71 2.26 0.13
CA ILE A 53 -2.94 3.20 -0.69
C ILE A 53 -3.92 4.07 -1.45
N LEU A 54 -3.93 5.37 -1.17
CA LEU A 54 -4.85 6.33 -1.76
C LEU A 54 -4.12 7.15 -2.82
N ALA A 55 -4.55 7.05 -4.08
CA ALA A 55 -4.15 8.00 -5.12
C ALA A 55 -5.09 9.23 -5.19
N HIS A 56 -6.21 9.19 -4.48
CA HIS A 56 -7.17 10.29 -4.37
C HIS A 56 -7.98 10.17 -3.06
N GLU A 57 -8.51 11.29 -2.59
CA GLU A 57 -9.48 11.34 -1.49
C GLU A 57 -10.50 12.47 -1.70
N TYR A 58 -11.75 12.21 -1.32
CA TYR A 58 -12.82 13.23 -1.29
C TYR A 58 -12.98 13.71 0.15
N LEU A 59 -12.75 15.00 0.35
CA LEU A 59 -13.10 15.73 1.57
C LEU A 59 -14.38 16.53 1.30
N ILE A 60 -14.96 17.09 2.37
CA ILE A 60 -16.24 17.83 2.30
C ILE A 60 -16.18 18.95 1.25
N ASP A 61 -15.05 19.66 1.18
CA ASP A 61 -14.86 20.83 0.31
C ASP A 61 -13.69 20.69 -0.69
N GLU A 62 -13.03 19.52 -0.73
CA GLU A 62 -11.77 19.34 -1.47
C GLU A 62 -11.70 17.95 -2.10
N TYR A 63 -11.23 17.89 -3.34
CA TYR A 63 -10.82 16.63 -3.97
C TYR A 63 -9.31 16.65 -4.16
N ARG A 64 -8.63 15.66 -3.57
CA ARG A 64 -7.18 15.50 -3.71
C ARG A 64 -6.89 14.35 -4.65
N LEU A 65 -5.92 14.56 -5.53
CA LEU A 65 -5.39 13.58 -6.46
C LEU A 65 -3.87 13.69 -6.41
N GLY A 66 -3.18 12.57 -6.27
CA GLY A 66 -1.73 12.55 -6.23
C GLY A 66 -1.18 11.17 -6.50
N GLU A 67 -0.10 11.12 -7.27
CA GLU A 67 0.60 9.87 -7.55
C GLU A 67 1.28 9.36 -6.29
N VAL A 68 1.18 8.06 -6.06
CA VAL A 68 1.88 7.39 -4.98
C VAL A 68 3.01 6.57 -5.58
N ILE A 69 4.23 6.88 -5.17
CA ILE A 69 5.44 6.24 -5.67
C ILE A 69 6.10 5.51 -4.51
N ILE A 70 6.13 4.18 -4.58
CA ILE A 70 6.85 3.32 -3.64
C ILE A 70 8.09 2.80 -4.37
N GLY A 71 9.27 3.11 -3.84
CA GLY A 71 10.56 2.70 -4.38
C GLY A 71 10.83 1.19 -4.29
N GLU A 72 12.07 0.81 -4.58
CA GLU A 72 12.53 -0.58 -4.51
C GLU A 72 12.89 -1.00 -3.08
N ARG A 73 12.72 -2.30 -2.76
CA ARG A 73 13.09 -2.89 -1.46
C ARG A 73 12.46 -2.18 -0.25
N VAL A 74 11.28 -1.61 -0.44
CA VAL A 74 10.52 -0.92 0.62
C VAL A 74 9.71 -1.93 1.43
N LEU A 75 9.67 -1.76 2.75
CA LEU A 75 8.78 -2.51 3.63
C LEU A 75 7.67 -1.60 4.16
N ILE A 76 6.43 -1.85 3.75
CA ILE A 76 5.25 -1.21 4.34
C ILE A 76 4.65 -2.16 5.36
N GLY A 77 4.63 -1.75 6.63
CA GLY A 77 4.02 -2.51 7.71
C GLY A 77 2.50 -2.65 7.55
N ALA A 78 1.94 -3.70 8.14
CA ALA A 78 0.51 -3.97 8.08
C ALA A 78 -0.36 -2.85 8.67
N ASN A 79 -1.62 -2.76 8.24
CA ASN A 79 -2.57 -1.74 8.70
C ASN A 79 -2.08 -0.30 8.47
N THR A 80 -1.26 -0.06 7.45
CA THR A 80 -0.76 1.28 7.10
C THR A 80 -1.74 1.99 6.17
N THR A 81 -1.83 3.31 6.26
CA THR A 81 -2.54 4.15 5.28
C THR A 81 -1.54 5.10 4.62
N ILE A 82 -1.49 5.10 3.29
CA ILE A 82 -0.68 6.00 2.48
C ILE A 82 -1.61 6.99 1.77
N LEU A 83 -1.38 8.29 1.99
CA LEU A 83 -2.20 9.37 1.42
C LEU A 83 -1.76 9.76 -0.01
N PRO A 84 -2.63 10.45 -0.77
CA PRO A 84 -2.32 10.86 -2.13
C PRO A 84 -1.08 11.76 -2.22
N GLY A 85 -0.28 11.56 -3.26
CA GLY A 85 0.87 12.43 -3.59
C GLY A 85 2.15 12.11 -2.82
N VAL A 86 2.21 10.97 -2.13
CA VAL A 86 3.38 10.58 -1.33
C VAL A 86 4.39 9.76 -2.13
N THR A 87 5.66 10.10 -1.99
CA THR A 87 6.80 9.30 -2.44
C THR A 87 7.51 8.63 -1.26
N ILE A 88 7.72 7.32 -1.34
CA ILE A 88 8.49 6.52 -0.39
C ILE A 88 9.75 6.03 -1.09
N GLY A 89 10.91 6.54 -0.66
CA GLY A 89 12.21 6.24 -1.25
C GLY A 89 12.67 4.80 -1.06
N ASP A 90 13.63 4.39 -1.87
CA ASP A 90 14.16 3.01 -1.88
C ASP A 90 14.66 2.57 -0.50
N GLY A 91 14.41 1.31 -0.16
CA GLY A 91 14.88 0.71 1.10
C GLY A 91 14.22 1.28 2.36
N ALA A 92 13.24 2.18 2.24
CA ALA A 92 12.54 2.72 3.39
C ALA A 92 11.70 1.65 4.10
N VAL A 93 11.51 1.83 5.41
CA VAL A 93 10.66 0.98 6.25
C VAL A 93 9.59 1.83 6.91
N VAL A 94 8.34 1.44 6.74
CA VAL A 94 7.18 2.05 7.41
C VAL A 94 6.64 1.07 8.44
N ALA A 95 6.64 1.46 9.71
CA ALA A 95 6.10 0.62 10.79
C ALA A 95 4.60 0.35 10.60
N ALA A 96 4.12 -0.78 11.13
CA ALA A 96 2.70 -1.13 11.09
C ALA A 96 1.81 -0.07 11.76
N GLY A 97 0.57 0.10 11.27
CA GLY A 97 -0.40 1.05 11.83
C GLY A 97 -0.10 2.52 11.56
N SER A 98 0.76 2.83 10.58
CA SER A 98 1.20 4.19 10.30
C SER A 98 0.27 4.94 9.33
N VAL A 99 0.26 6.28 9.42
CA VAL A 99 -0.40 7.15 8.43
C VAL A 99 0.63 8.00 7.71
N VAL A 100 0.95 7.62 6.47
CA VAL A 100 1.95 8.26 5.63
C VAL A 100 1.30 9.43 4.87
N HIS A 101 1.48 10.63 5.41
CA HIS A 101 0.91 11.89 4.92
C HIS A 101 1.95 12.85 4.34
N LYS A 102 3.20 12.39 4.20
CA LYS A 102 4.34 13.14 3.66
C LYS A 102 5.40 12.16 3.16
N ASP A 103 6.28 12.65 2.30
CA ASP A 103 7.35 11.84 1.71
C ASP A 103 8.27 11.20 2.76
N VAL A 104 8.79 10.03 2.39
CA VAL A 104 9.73 9.25 3.19
C VAL A 104 11.03 9.14 2.43
N GLU A 105 12.11 9.58 3.06
CA GLU A 105 13.46 9.50 2.50
C GLU A 105 13.90 8.04 2.31
N ALA A 106 14.74 7.79 1.30
CA ALA A 106 15.32 6.47 1.05
C ALA A 106 16.09 5.97 2.28
N GLY A 107 15.92 4.68 2.61
CA GLY A 107 16.54 4.02 3.75
C GLY A 107 16.04 4.48 5.13
N ALA A 108 15.08 5.40 5.21
CA ALA A 108 14.54 5.88 6.48
C ALA A 108 13.63 4.84 7.13
N PHE A 109 13.66 4.76 8.46
CA PHE A 109 12.66 4.03 9.23
C PHE A 109 11.68 5.01 9.87
N VAL A 110 10.42 4.93 9.48
CA VAL A 110 9.35 5.84 9.92
C VAL A 110 8.18 5.08 10.52
N GLY A 111 7.38 5.75 11.35
CA GLY A 111 6.16 5.14 11.86
C GLY A 111 5.22 6.10 12.61
N GLY A 112 4.01 5.61 12.84
CA GLY A 112 3.00 6.23 13.70
C GLY A 112 2.00 7.13 12.99
N ASN A 113 1.08 7.67 13.79
CA ASN A 113 0.14 8.72 13.42
C ASN A 113 0.11 9.75 14.56
N PRO A 114 0.76 10.92 14.41
CA PRO A 114 1.34 11.42 13.16
C PRO A 114 2.69 10.75 12.81
N LEU A 115 2.98 10.59 11.52
CA LEU A 115 4.24 10.00 11.03
C LEU A 115 5.48 10.70 11.60
N ARG A 116 6.38 9.90 12.19
CA ARG A 116 7.67 10.34 12.71
C ARG A 116 8.79 9.47 12.16
N VAL A 117 9.98 10.05 12.07
CA VAL A 117 11.19 9.29 11.79
C VAL A 117 11.64 8.63 13.10
N ILE A 118 11.79 7.32 13.08
CA ILE A 118 12.26 6.50 14.20
C ILE A 118 13.78 6.40 14.13
N GLU A 119 14.33 6.17 12.94
CA GLU A 119 15.77 6.05 12.69
C GLU A 119 16.11 6.61 11.30
N ARG A 120 17.29 7.23 11.18
CA ARG A 120 17.91 7.63 9.91
C ARG A 120 19.25 6.93 9.80
N ASN A 121 19.47 6.27 8.67
CA ASN A 121 20.78 5.74 8.29
C ASN A 121 21.75 6.88 7.92
#